data_AF-A0A970J393-F1
#
_entry.id   AF-A0A970J393-F1
#
_cell.length_a   1.000
_cell.length_b   1.000
_cell.length_c   1.000
_cell.angle_alpha   90.00
_cell.angle_beta   90.00
_cell.angle_gamma   90.00
#
_symmetry.space_group_name_H-M   'P 1'
#
loop_
_entity.id
_entity.type
_entity.pdbx_description
1 polymer ?
#
loop_
_entity_poly.entity_id
_entity_poly.type
_entity_poly.pdbx_seq_one_letter_code
_entity_poly.pdbx_strand_id
1 'polypeptide(L)'
;NQLSVFIQKCNMIYANQVDLETAKSTVMKSGKAVLTRLKSDTDWLYPLREKSAGKTFGYMWSYKTACDKCGKLFHLIKRPWLTTKKGKRLSFVTTANGGDESIVIRQLSDKESFTSAWERGSGRCFCPHCHSLQEKIDITQCEDVLLATIDIEKIGKTFNLAPENAMPSISDINAEENRILDELNISLPKSELPVWSGIVNPALYGIRTHADFLNRRQRIFLLYLIKELANEYESLARDNEVMAKFVIGVLSSFIDQVVDWNCRMSMWIPGNEQVGRAFCGPGVAMLWDYTETDMLLRGPANLWDKLERIIKGMSSFEQTGGQITVQHAHAQELPFENDMFDAIITDPPYYDNIYYSILADFFYAWKRILLQKVEPILFSSEQTDTKYELVASSRRQGKGKDAHQSYCIELKQAFKEAARVLKPDGVFSFIYSHSSVNGWDAIIQAYRSSPFWITSVQPLSIERKGRPRSVMSEAINTCMTFVARKNLSDRLPLSMAELHDKMKIIIESFGKQLTECSGWSGADAGLAVLAYAVGLIANAKCITDAPSDADALIQVSKEIKRVFPEFTLKIRNSL
;
A
#
# COMPACT_ATOMS: atom_id res chain seq x y z
N ASN A 1 6.86 -11.76 -5.47
CA ASN A 1 6.12 -11.32 -4.26
C ASN A 1 5.13 -12.41 -3.86
N GLN A 2 5.30 -12.95 -2.66
CA GLN A 2 4.62 -14.13 -2.16
C GLN A 2 3.12 -13.89 -1.90
N LEU A 3 2.73 -12.72 -1.37
CA LEU A 3 1.32 -12.39 -1.13
C LEU A 3 0.53 -12.32 -2.44
N SER A 4 1.11 -11.72 -3.49
CA SER A 4 0.47 -11.65 -4.79
C SER A 4 0.19 -13.03 -5.37
N VAL A 5 1.18 -13.93 -5.32
CA VAL A 5 1.02 -15.33 -5.74
C VAL A 5 -0.06 -16.03 -4.91
N PHE A 6 -0.07 -15.84 -3.59
CA PHE A 6 -1.08 -16.45 -2.72
C PHE A 6 -2.49 -15.96 -3.03
N ILE A 7 -2.68 -14.67 -3.27
CA ILE A 7 -3.97 -14.09 -3.67
C ILE A 7 -4.41 -14.69 -5.01
N GLN A 8 -3.53 -14.80 -5.99
CA GLN A 8 -3.85 -15.44 -7.27
C GLN A 8 -4.22 -16.92 -7.10
N LYS A 9 -3.49 -17.69 -6.27
CA LYS A 9 -3.85 -19.07 -5.94
C LYS A 9 -5.24 -19.16 -5.31
N CYS A 10 -5.57 -18.29 -4.36
CA CYS A 10 -6.90 -18.26 -3.75
C CYS A 10 -7.99 -17.96 -4.78
N ASN A 11 -7.77 -16.92 -5.60
CA ASN A 11 -8.78 -16.40 -6.53
C ASN A 11 -8.99 -17.30 -7.75
N MET A 12 -7.95 -18.00 -8.19
CA MET A 12 -7.97 -18.72 -9.48
C MET A 12 -7.81 -20.23 -9.32
N ILE A 13 -7.01 -20.72 -8.37
CA ILE A 13 -6.80 -22.17 -8.19
C ILE A 13 -7.83 -22.73 -7.22
N TYR A 14 -7.83 -22.29 -5.96
CA TYR A 14 -8.70 -22.89 -4.95
C TYR A 14 -10.18 -22.59 -5.25
N ALA A 15 -10.49 -21.37 -5.70
CA ALA A 15 -11.83 -21.00 -6.14
C ALA A 15 -12.37 -21.93 -7.26
N ASN A 16 -11.50 -22.41 -8.15
CA ASN A 16 -11.88 -23.30 -9.25
C ASN A 16 -12.03 -24.77 -8.83
N GLN A 17 -11.58 -25.12 -7.62
CA GLN A 17 -11.59 -26.49 -7.09
C GLN A 17 -12.67 -26.71 -6.01
N VAL A 18 -13.45 -25.67 -5.68
CA VAL A 18 -14.52 -25.74 -4.68
C VAL A 18 -15.85 -25.34 -5.29
N ASP A 19 -16.95 -25.85 -4.75
CA ASP A 19 -18.28 -25.30 -5.03
C ASP A 19 -18.42 -23.93 -4.35
N LEU A 20 -18.56 -22.84 -5.11
CA LEU A 20 -18.51 -21.48 -4.57
C LEU A 20 -19.67 -21.15 -3.63
N GLU A 21 -20.85 -21.72 -3.83
CA GLU A 21 -22.01 -21.49 -2.94
C GLU A 21 -21.80 -22.16 -1.58
N THR A 22 -21.34 -23.42 -1.59
CA THR A 22 -20.93 -24.15 -0.39
C THR A 22 -19.76 -23.44 0.30
N ALA A 23 -18.78 -22.98 -0.47
CA ALA A 23 -17.62 -22.26 0.05
C ALA A 23 -18.04 -20.94 0.72
N LYS A 24 -18.94 -20.18 0.11
CA LYS A 24 -19.49 -18.93 0.68
C LYS A 24 -20.24 -19.18 1.99
N SER A 25 -21.06 -20.22 2.07
CA SER A 25 -21.71 -20.63 3.32
C SER A 25 -20.68 -21.01 4.39
N THR A 26 -19.63 -21.75 3.99
CA THR A 26 -18.55 -22.17 4.89
C THR A 26 -17.74 -20.97 5.39
N VAL A 27 -17.32 -20.04 4.53
CA VAL A 27 -16.64 -18.79 4.92
C VAL A 27 -17.50 -17.99 5.91
N MET A 28 -18.81 -17.89 5.68
CA MET A 28 -19.71 -17.17 6.60
C MET A 28 -19.77 -17.86 7.97
N LYS A 29 -19.93 -19.19 7.99
CA LYS A 29 -20.00 -19.99 9.23
C LYS A 29 -18.68 -19.92 10.00
N SER A 30 -17.57 -20.22 9.34
CA SER A 30 -16.22 -20.19 9.92
C SER A 30 -15.83 -18.80 10.37
N GLY A 31 -16.10 -17.77 9.57
CA GLY A 31 -15.86 -16.38 9.95
C GLY A 31 -16.62 -15.99 11.21
N LYS A 32 -17.90 -16.36 11.33
CA LYS A 32 -18.67 -16.12 12.56
C LYS A 32 -18.11 -16.89 13.75
N ALA A 33 -17.74 -18.15 13.56
CA ALA A 33 -17.19 -18.98 14.63
C ALA A 33 -15.86 -18.42 15.16
N VAL A 34 -14.94 -18.05 14.26
CA VAL A 34 -13.68 -17.38 14.58
C VAL A 34 -13.93 -16.09 15.35
N LEU A 35 -14.81 -15.21 14.87
CA LEU A 35 -15.08 -13.94 15.54
C LEU A 35 -15.76 -14.10 16.90
N THR A 36 -16.60 -15.13 17.09
CA THR A 36 -17.18 -15.45 18.39
C THR A 36 -16.13 -15.93 19.39
N ARG A 37 -15.24 -16.85 19.01
CA ARG A 37 -14.15 -17.32 19.88
C ARG A 37 -13.17 -16.20 20.19
N LEU A 38 -12.77 -15.44 19.16
CA LEU A 38 -11.94 -14.25 19.33
C LEU A 38 -12.56 -13.25 20.30
N LYS A 39 -13.88 -13.04 20.26
CA LYS A 39 -14.57 -12.19 21.24
C LYS A 39 -14.47 -12.71 22.65
N SER A 40 -14.69 -14.00 22.86
CA SER A 40 -14.54 -14.62 24.17
C SER A 40 -13.13 -14.45 24.73
N ASP A 41 -12.12 -14.71 23.89
CA ASP A 41 -10.72 -14.71 24.30
C ASP A 41 -10.13 -13.31 24.53
N THR A 42 -10.73 -12.29 23.90
CA THR A 42 -10.23 -10.90 23.94
C THR A 42 -11.16 -9.93 24.66
N ASP A 43 -12.21 -10.41 25.34
CA ASP A 43 -13.19 -9.52 25.98
C ASP A 43 -12.55 -8.64 27.06
N TRP A 44 -11.67 -9.23 27.86
CA TRP A 44 -10.92 -8.55 28.90
C TRP A 44 -10.03 -7.41 28.36
N LEU A 45 -9.58 -7.44 27.09
CA LEU A 45 -8.78 -6.36 26.48
C LEU A 45 -9.57 -5.04 26.34
N TYR A 46 -10.90 -5.11 26.35
CA TYR A 46 -11.79 -3.96 26.19
C TYR A 46 -12.79 -3.87 27.34
N PRO A 47 -12.36 -3.52 28.58
CA PRO A 47 -13.23 -3.53 29.77
C PRO A 47 -14.47 -2.61 29.68
N LEU A 48 -14.45 -1.63 28.78
CA LEU A 48 -15.57 -0.71 28.55
C LEU A 48 -16.63 -1.27 27.62
N ARG A 49 -16.36 -2.36 26.89
CA ARG A 49 -17.29 -2.95 25.92
C ARG A 49 -18.64 -3.28 26.58
N GLU A 50 -18.63 -4.07 27.65
CA GLU A 50 -19.86 -4.43 28.35
C GLU A 50 -20.40 -3.27 29.19
N LYS A 51 -19.53 -2.54 29.91
CA LYS A 51 -19.92 -1.43 30.78
C LYS A 51 -20.64 -0.30 30.04
N SER A 52 -20.27 -0.06 28.78
CA SER A 52 -20.89 0.94 27.92
C SER A 52 -22.05 0.38 27.08
N ALA A 53 -22.41 -0.90 27.26
CA ALA A 53 -23.33 -1.62 26.38
C ALA A 53 -22.95 -1.52 24.88
N GLY A 54 -21.65 -1.60 24.59
CA GLY A 54 -21.08 -1.54 23.24
C GLY A 54 -21.04 -0.14 22.64
N LYS A 55 -21.26 0.92 23.41
CA LYS A 55 -21.19 2.30 22.91
C LYS A 55 -19.77 2.77 22.71
N THR A 56 -18.85 2.42 23.60
CA THR A 56 -17.43 2.80 23.48
C THR A 56 -16.78 2.01 22.37
N PHE A 57 -16.63 2.64 21.19
CA PHE A 57 -16.09 1.96 20.01
C PHE A 57 -14.64 2.34 19.71
N GLY A 58 -14.20 3.52 20.16
CA GLY A 58 -12.93 4.11 19.77
C GLY A 58 -12.09 4.57 20.96
N TYR A 59 -10.77 4.53 20.77
CA TYR A 59 -9.75 4.85 21.76
C TYR A 59 -8.71 5.76 21.08
N MET A 60 -8.50 6.96 21.62
CA MET A 60 -7.54 7.94 21.11
C MET A 60 -6.23 7.81 21.86
N TRP A 61 -5.15 7.54 21.14
CA TRP A 61 -3.82 7.34 21.70
C TRP A 61 -2.85 8.42 21.24
N SER A 62 -1.81 8.65 22.04
CA SER A 62 -0.64 9.45 21.70
C SER A 62 0.57 8.91 22.47
N TYR A 63 1.68 9.62 22.36
CA TYR A 63 2.93 9.32 23.04
C TYR A 63 3.24 10.41 24.07
N LYS A 64 3.80 10.01 25.22
CA LYS A 64 4.37 10.91 26.22
C LYS A 64 5.89 10.69 26.31
N THR A 65 6.65 11.76 26.39
CA THR A 65 8.12 11.70 26.49
C THR A 65 8.66 12.71 27.49
N ALA A 66 9.83 12.42 28.06
CA ALA A 66 10.58 13.37 28.89
C ALA A 66 11.36 14.34 28.00
N CYS A 67 11.39 15.62 28.40
CA CYS A 67 12.25 16.61 27.79
C CYS A 67 13.73 16.35 28.14
N ASP A 68 14.59 16.31 27.14
CA ASP A 68 16.05 16.11 27.29
C ASP A 68 16.76 17.23 28.10
N LYS A 69 16.15 18.42 28.20
CA LYS A 69 16.68 19.57 28.95
C LYS A 69 16.09 19.72 30.34
N CYS A 70 14.77 19.75 30.46
CA CYS A 70 14.11 20.06 31.74
C CYS A 70 13.52 18.83 32.45
N GLY A 71 13.56 17.65 31.84
CA GLY A 71 13.08 16.39 32.41
C GLY A 71 11.56 16.24 32.52
N LYS A 72 10.77 17.31 32.34
CA LYS A 72 9.31 17.27 32.43
C LYS A 72 8.69 16.44 31.31
N LEU A 73 7.64 15.70 31.64
CA LEU A 73 6.92 14.89 30.67
C LEU A 73 5.90 15.74 29.88
N PHE A 74 5.83 15.53 28.57
CA PHE A 74 4.87 16.18 27.68
C PHE A 74 4.40 15.23 26.57
N HIS A 75 3.27 15.54 25.96
CA HIS A 75 2.65 14.72 24.92
C HIS A 75 3.10 15.15 23.52
N LEU A 76 3.22 14.17 22.64
CA LEU A 76 3.62 14.37 21.26
C LEU A 76 2.44 14.57 20.30
N ILE A 77 1.28 15.02 20.78
CA ILE A 77 0.09 15.18 19.93
C ILE A 77 0.35 16.18 18.81
N LYS A 78 0.09 15.79 17.55
CA LYS A 78 0.29 16.65 16.39
C LYS A 78 -1.02 17.13 15.76
N ARG A 79 -2.10 16.33 15.85
CA ARG A 79 -3.43 16.66 15.31
C ARG A 79 -4.52 16.47 16.38
N PRO A 80 -4.63 17.36 17.37
CA PRO A 80 -5.45 17.15 18.56
C PRO A 80 -6.97 17.29 18.36
N TRP A 81 -7.45 17.43 17.13
CA TRP A 81 -8.87 17.63 16.86
C TRP A 81 -9.63 16.32 17.05
N LEU A 82 -10.64 16.33 17.92
CA LEU A 82 -11.58 15.23 18.11
C LEU A 82 -12.77 15.36 17.16
N THR A 83 -13.24 16.58 16.93
CA THR A 83 -14.25 16.86 15.91
C THR A 83 -14.12 18.30 15.44
N THR A 84 -14.34 18.51 14.14
CA THR A 84 -14.35 19.84 13.52
C THR A 84 -15.69 20.14 12.86
N LYS A 85 -16.76 19.43 13.25
CA LYS A 85 -18.11 19.65 12.73
C LYS A 85 -18.66 21.00 13.19
N LYS A 86 -19.53 21.60 12.38
CA LYS A 86 -20.17 22.89 12.71
C LYS A 86 -20.95 22.76 14.03
N GLY A 87 -20.75 23.71 14.95
CA GLY A 87 -21.37 23.71 16.27
C GLY A 87 -20.68 22.77 17.30
N LYS A 88 -19.69 21.99 16.88
CA LYS A 88 -18.97 21.03 17.73
C LYS A 88 -17.51 20.93 17.31
N ARG A 89 -16.68 21.86 17.79
CA ARG A 89 -15.22 21.89 17.57
C ARG A 89 -14.48 21.52 18.85
N LEU A 90 -14.22 20.23 19.05
CA LEU A 90 -13.54 19.71 20.24
C LEU A 90 -12.09 19.37 19.92
N SER A 91 -11.18 19.73 20.83
CA SER A 91 -9.76 19.43 20.74
C SER A 91 -9.22 18.98 22.08
N PHE A 92 -8.15 18.18 22.06
CA PHE A 92 -7.24 18.11 23.20
C PHE A 92 -6.58 19.46 23.40
N VAL A 93 -6.55 19.92 24.64
CA VAL A 93 -5.82 21.11 25.09
C VAL A 93 -4.90 20.68 26.22
N THR A 94 -3.61 20.96 26.06
CA THR A 94 -2.63 20.66 27.09
C THR A 94 -2.51 21.83 28.07
N THR A 95 -2.30 21.50 29.35
CA THR A 95 -2.08 22.49 30.42
C THR A 95 -0.82 22.14 31.18
N ALA A 96 0.09 23.11 31.32
CA ALA A 96 1.40 22.96 31.93
C ALA A 96 1.51 23.83 33.20
N ASN A 97 0.82 23.47 34.27
CA ASN A 97 0.81 24.23 35.53
C ASN A 97 1.99 23.84 36.43
N GLY A 98 3.22 24.13 36.00
CA GLY A 98 4.44 23.93 36.79
C GLY A 98 4.94 22.47 36.90
N GLY A 99 4.06 21.48 36.83
CA GLY A 99 4.37 20.03 36.78
C GLY A 99 4.40 19.45 35.36
N ASP A 100 4.18 18.13 35.26
CA ASP A 100 3.99 17.43 33.99
C ASP A 100 2.77 17.94 33.23
N GLU A 101 2.80 17.82 31.91
CA GLU A 101 1.68 18.20 31.07
C GLU A 101 0.46 17.30 31.30
N SER A 102 -0.70 17.92 31.52
CA SER A 102 -2.00 17.24 31.56
C SER A 102 -2.85 17.63 30.35
N ILE A 103 -3.84 16.79 30.00
CA ILE A 103 -4.74 17.02 28.87
C ILE A 103 -6.18 17.20 29.36
N VAL A 104 -6.88 18.14 28.74
CA VAL A 104 -8.33 18.29 28.86
C VAL A 104 -8.97 18.33 27.47
N ILE A 105 -10.25 17.94 27.39
CA ILE A 105 -11.06 18.11 26.18
C ILE A 105 -11.83 19.41 26.29
N ARG A 106 -11.65 20.32 25.31
CA ARG A 106 -12.33 21.62 25.31
C ARG A 106 -12.94 21.94 23.96
N GLN A 107 -14.08 22.63 23.99
CA GLN A 107 -14.67 23.26 22.82
C GLN A 107 -13.91 24.55 22.48
N LEU A 108 -13.33 24.61 21.27
CA LEU A 108 -12.56 25.76 20.80
C LEU A 108 -13.39 26.63 19.85
N SER A 109 -13.25 27.95 19.98
CA SER A 109 -13.89 28.90 19.06
C SER A 109 -13.26 28.87 17.67
N ASP A 110 -13.96 29.30 16.62
CA ASP A 110 -13.46 29.28 15.24
C ASP A 110 -12.14 30.05 15.03
N LYS A 111 -11.87 31.04 15.89
CA LYS A 111 -10.64 31.84 15.89
C LYS A 111 -9.50 31.21 16.68
N GLU A 112 -9.80 30.23 17.52
CA GLU A 112 -8.84 29.58 18.38
C GLU A 112 -8.22 28.36 17.70
N SER A 113 -6.90 28.26 17.79
CA SER A 113 -6.14 27.10 17.35
C SER A 113 -5.58 26.34 18.55
N PHE A 114 -5.36 25.04 18.37
CA PHE A 114 -4.62 24.25 19.35
C PHE A 114 -3.14 24.65 19.38
N THR A 115 -2.52 24.46 20.55
CA THR A 115 -1.07 24.52 20.73
C THR A 115 -0.51 23.11 20.61
N SER A 116 0.58 22.98 19.86
CA SER A 116 1.25 21.71 19.55
C SER A 116 2.69 21.80 20.01
N ALA A 117 3.25 20.70 20.51
CA ALA A 117 4.71 20.59 20.64
C ALA A 117 5.38 20.58 19.25
N TRP A 118 4.65 20.22 18.19
CA TRP A 118 5.16 20.20 16.81
C TRP A 118 4.95 21.53 16.09
N GLU A 119 6.04 22.08 15.57
CA GLU A 119 6.01 23.21 14.64
C GLU A 119 5.39 22.80 13.29
N ARG A 120 4.53 23.68 12.75
CA ARG A 120 3.85 23.43 11.48
C ARG A 120 4.84 23.46 10.32
N GLY A 121 4.78 22.45 9.46
CA GLY A 121 5.53 22.41 8.20
C GLY A 121 7.00 21.99 8.32
N SER A 122 7.64 22.09 9.49
CA SER A 122 9.06 21.72 9.67
C SER A 122 9.27 20.32 10.26
N GLY A 123 8.27 19.77 10.96
CA GLY A 123 8.42 18.51 11.69
C GLY A 123 9.33 18.60 12.91
N ARG A 124 9.64 19.81 13.39
CA ARG A 124 10.41 20.03 14.62
C ARG A 124 9.49 19.98 15.84
N CYS A 125 9.97 19.39 16.92
CA CYS A 125 9.24 19.31 18.18
C CYS A 125 9.94 20.16 19.25
N PHE A 126 9.18 20.93 20.01
CA PHE A 126 9.66 21.80 21.07
C PHE A 126 8.96 21.47 22.38
N CYS A 127 9.72 21.41 23.47
CA CYS A 127 9.17 21.19 24.80
C CYS A 127 8.19 22.33 25.17
N PRO A 128 6.95 22.05 25.59
CA PRO A 128 5.99 23.08 25.97
C PRO A 128 6.36 23.83 27.26
N HIS A 129 7.30 23.29 28.05
CA HIS A 129 7.70 23.88 29.33
C HIS A 129 8.91 24.81 29.23
N CYS A 130 9.94 24.44 28.45
CA CYS A 130 11.19 25.20 28.36
C CYS A 130 11.56 25.60 26.92
N HIS A 131 10.73 25.24 25.94
CA HIS A 131 10.90 25.56 24.52
C HIS A 131 12.19 25.04 23.88
N SER A 132 12.89 24.10 24.53
CA SER A 132 14.01 23.40 23.92
C SER A 132 13.56 22.56 22.72
N LEU A 133 14.34 22.60 21.64
CA LEU A 133 14.17 21.72 20.49
C LEU A 133 14.45 20.27 20.89
N GLN A 134 13.63 19.34 20.42
CA GLN A 134 13.76 17.90 20.65
C GLN A 134 14.18 17.25 19.33
N GLU A 135 15.49 17.04 19.15
CA GLU A 135 16.09 16.69 17.84
C GLU A 135 15.94 15.22 17.44
N LYS A 136 15.79 14.31 18.40
CA LYS A 136 15.77 12.86 18.17
C LYS A 136 14.63 12.18 18.93
N ILE A 137 13.41 12.43 18.48
CA ILE A 137 12.26 11.72 19.04
C ILE A 137 12.27 10.27 18.53
N ASP A 138 12.36 9.34 19.46
CA ASP A 138 12.29 7.90 19.25
C ASP A 138 11.13 7.35 20.09
N ILE A 139 10.11 6.77 19.46
CA ILE A 139 8.93 6.28 20.16
C ILE A 139 9.24 5.10 21.09
N THR A 140 10.38 4.42 20.93
CA THR A 140 10.81 3.34 21.84
C THR A 140 11.18 3.86 23.22
N GLN A 141 11.46 5.17 23.33
CA GLN A 141 11.71 5.88 24.59
C GLN A 141 10.47 6.60 25.11
N CYS A 142 9.36 6.51 24.38
CA CYS A 142 8.09 7.14 24.75
C CYS A 142 7.15 6.14 25.42
N GLU A 143 6.23 6.67 26.21
CA GLU A 143 5.10 5.93 26.76
C GLU A 143 3.88 6.06 25.84
N ASP A 144 3.20 4.95 25.55
CA ASP A 144 1.86 4.98 24.96
C ASP A 144 0.82 5.45 25.98
N VAL A 145 0.10 6.52 25.66
CA VAL A 145 -0.93 7.06 26.55
C VAL A 145 -2.28 7.07 25.85
N LEU A 146 -3.25 6.41 26.49
CA LEU A 146 -4.65 6.49 26.09
C LEU A 146 -5.24 7.81 26.61
N LEU A 147 -5.61 8.69 25.69
CA LEU A 147 -6.04 10.05 25.99
C LEU A 147 -7.56 10.15 26.19
N ALA A 148 -8.32 9.49 25.32
CA ALA A 148 -9.76 9.60 25.29
C ALA A 148 -10.44 8.33 24.79
N THR A 149 -11.70 8.19 25.16
CA THR A 149 -12.64 7.23 24.58
C THR A 149 -13.64 7.95 23.68
N ILE A 150 -14.16 7.21 22.72
CA ILE A 150 -15.19 7.68 21.79
C ILE A 150 -16.40 6.77 21.89
N ASP A 151 -17.53 7.36 22.27
CA ASP A 151 -18.80 6.63 22.38
C ASP A 151 -19.72 6.97 21.20
N ILE A 152 -20.40 5.95 20.68
CA ILE A 152 -21.44 6.10 19.67
C ILE A 152 -22.74 6.50 20.37
N GLU A 153 -23.32 7.61 19.90
CA GLU A 153 -24.64 8.06 20.33
C GLU A 153 -25.69 7.81 19.23
N LYS A 154 -26.97 7.99 19.57
CA LYS A 154 -28.05 7.98 18.56
C LYS A 154 -27.78 8.98 17.42
N ILE A 155 -27.18 10.12 17.75
CA ILE A 155 -26.79 11.16 16.80
C ILE A 155 -25.36 11.61 17.12
N GLY A 156 -24.42 11.25 16.24
CA GLY A 156 -23.01 11.64 16.37
C GLY A 156 -22.23 10.79 17.38
N LYS A 157 -21.17 11.38 17.92
CA LYS A 157 -20.24 10.72 18.85
C LYS A 157 -19.91 11.61 20.04
N THR A 158 -19.72 11.05 21.22
CA THR A 158 -19.21 11.78 22.41
C THR A 158 -17.75 11.41 22.64
N PHE A 159 -17.02 12.33 23.26
CA PHE A 159 -15.58 12.19 23.49
C PHE A 159 -15.31 12.48 24.95
N ASN A 160 -14.73 11.52 25.65
CA ASN A 160 -14.48 11.59 27.08
C ASN A 160 -12.99 11.36 27.34
N LEU A 161 -12.43 11.99 28.36
CA LEU A 161 -11.09 11.62 28.83
C LEU A 161 -11.11 10.14 29.22
N ALA A 162 -10.02 9.43 28.91
CA ALA A 162 -9.95 8.00 29.16
C ALA A 162 -10.06 7.72 30.66
N PRO A 163 -11.02 6.91 31.12
CA PRO A 163 -11.07 6.50 32.52
C PRO A 163 -9.91 5.54 32.84
N GLU A 164 -9.48 5.48 34.10
CA GLU A 164 -8.37 4.61 34.54
C GLU A 164 -8.60 3.13 34.20
N ASN A 165 -9.86 2.69 34.16
CA ASN A 165 -10.25 1.31 33.84
C ASN A 165 -10.51 1.06 32.34
N ALA A 166 -10.10 1.97 31.46
CA ALA A 166 -10.25 1.81 30.01
C ALA A 166 -9.32 0.74 29.42
N MET A 167 -8.27 0.37 30.16
CA MET A 167 -7.27 -0.62 29.78
C MET A 167 -7.11 -1.67 30.89
N PRO A 168 -6.78 -2.92 30.54
CA PRO A 168 -6.23 -3.88 31.50
C PRO A 168 -4.92 -3.37 32.12
N SER A 169 -4.49 -4.00 33.21
CA SER A 169 -3.19 -3.66 33.80
C SER A 169 -2.06 -4.00 32.83
N ILE A 170 -0.97 -3.22 32.87
CA ILE A 170 0.20 -3.47 32.04
C ILE A 170 0.84 -4.84 32.32
N SER A 171 0.73 -5.30 33.58
CA SER A 171 1.21 -6.62 34.00
C SER A 171 0.45 -7.74 33.30
N ASP A 172 -0.88 -7.66 33.26
CA ASP A 172 -1.73 -8.66 32.60
C ASP A 172 -1.46 -8.70 31.10
N ILE A 173 -1.36 -7.53 30.47
CA ILE A 173 -1.01 -7.41 29.04
C ILE A 173 0.34 -8.08 28.74
N ASN A 174 1.38 -7.81 29.55
CA ASN A 174 2.70 -8.38 29.30
C ASN A 174 2.73 -9.89 29.53
N ALA A 175 2.10 -10.37 30.61
CA ALA A 175 2.02 -11.80 30.90
C ALA A 175 1.30 -12.55 29.77
N GLU A 176 0.22 -11.97 29.26
CA GLU A 176 -0.59 -12.58 28.23
C GLU A 176 0.04 -12.56 26.83
N GLU A 177 0.76 -11.48 26.47
CA GLU A 177 1.55 -11.45 25.23
C GLU A 177 2.60 -12.59 25.22
N ASN A 178 3.31 -12.80 26.33
CA ASN A 178 4.26 -13.91 26.44
C ASN A 178 3.56 -15.27 26.34
N ARG A 179 2.45 -15.44 27.08
CA ARG A 179 1.69 -16.71 27.09
C ARG A 179 1.22 -17.12 25.69
N ILE A 180 0.64 -16.18 24.92
CA ILE A 180 0.13 -16.51 23.58
C ILE A 180 1.25 -16.72 22.56
N LEU A 181 2.39 -16.03 22.68
CA LEU A 181 3.56 -16.27 21.85
C LEU A 181 4.13 -17.67 22.08
N ASP A 182 4.23 -18.09 23.35
CA ASP A 182 4.64 -19.44 23.74
C ASP A 182 3.65 -20.50 23.23
N GLU A 183 2.34 -20.26 23.39
CA GLU A 183 1.29 -21.16 22.91
C GLU A 183 1.33 -21.36 21.39
N LEU A 184 1.57 -20.29 20.63
CA LEU A 184 1.72 -20.35 19.18
C LEU A 184 3.12 -20.85 18.74
N ASN A 185 4.07 -20.96 19.67
CA ASN A 185 5.48 -21.26 19.42
C ASN A 185 6.11 -20.33 18.36
N ILE A 186 5.93 -19.03 18.54
CA ILE A 186 6.46 -18.00 17.64
C ILE A 186 7.10 -16.85 18.42
N SER A 187 7.94 -16.07 17.74
CA SER A 187 8.30 -14.72 18.19
C SER A 187 7.53 -13.68 17.40
N LEU A 188 7.42 -12.46 17.95
CA LEU A 188 6.96 -11.30 17.21
C LEU A 188 7.75 -11.12 15.89
N PRO A 189 7.13 -10.59 14.82
CA PRO A 189 7.83 -10.35 13.55
C PRO A 189 9.08 -9.49 13.73
N LYS A 190 10.24 -10.02 13.31
CA LYS A 190 11.55 -9.37 13.40
C LYS A 190 11.96 -8.63 12.12
N SER A 191 11.10 -8.66 11.10
CA SER A 191 11.35 -8.01 9.82
C SER A 191 11.55 -6.50 10.01
N GLU A 192 12.77 -6.03 9.74
CA GLU A 192 13.15 -4.64 9.92
C GLU A 192 12.56 -3.74 8.84
N LEU A 193 12.20 -2.51 9.24
CA LEU A 193 11.73 -1.48 8.35
C LEU A 193 12.91 -0.70 7.76
N PRO A 194 12.94 -0.48 6.43
CA PRO A 194 13.94 0.39 5.84
C PRO A 194 13.70 1.83 6.30
N VAL A 195 14.76 2.50 6.76
CA VAL A 195 14.70 3.90 7.26
C VAL A 195 14.54 4.89 6.10
N TRP A 196 13.39 4.89 5.41
CA TRP A 196 13.21 5.55 4.11
C TRP A 196 12.21 6.71 4.16
N SER A 197 12.72 7.94 4.21
CA SER A 197 11.92 9.16 4.13
C SER A 197 11.05 9.21 2.86
N GLY A 198 9.77 9.51 3.03
CA GLY A 198 8.75 9.54 1.97
C GLY A 198 8.03 8.21 1.75
N ILE A 199 8.61 7.08 2.19
CA ILE A 199 8.05 5.74 1.97
C ILE A 199 7.69 5.04 3.29
N VAL A 200 8.61 4.98 4.25
CA VAL A 200 8.39 4.38 5.58
C VAL A 200 8.86 5.36 6.65
N ASN A 201 8.15 6.48 6.76
CA ASN A 201 8.48 7.55 7.71
C ASN A 201 8.53 7.09 9.18
N PRO A 202 7.69 6.15 9.65
CA PRO A 202 7.76 5.65 11.03
C PRO A 202 9.13 5.10 11.45
N ALA A 203 9.90 4.56 10.51
CA ALA A 203 11.25 4.05 10.77
C ALA A 203 12.25 5.15 11.15
N LEU A 204 11.98 6.40 10.81
CA LEU A 204 12.77 7.56 11.24
C LEU A 204 12.56 7.89 12.73
N TYR A 205 11.52 7.35 13.35
CA TYR A 205 11.06 7.72 14.70
C TYR A 205 10.96 6.52 15.64
N GLY A 206 11.69 5.42 15.37
CA GLY A 206 11.82 4.30 16.32
C GLY A 206 10.90 3.11 16.07
N ILE A 207 10.01 3.13 15.07
CA ILE A 207 9.33 1.90 14.63
C ILE A 207 10.35 1.10 13.81
N ARG A 208 10.97 0.08 14.41
CA ARG A 208 12.10 -0.64 13.79
C ARG A 208 11.64 -1.87 13.05
N THR A 209 10.61 -2.53 13.56
CA THR A 209 10.08 -3.78 13.01
C THR A 209 8.60 -3.63 12.65
N HIS A 210 8.09 -4.56 11.86
CA HIS A 210 6.67 -4.64 11.56
C HIS A 210 5.79 -4.88 12.79
N ALA A 211 6.34 -5.45 13.86
CA ALA A 211 5.63 -5.61 15.12
C ALA A 211 5.40 -4.28 15.85
N ASP A 212 6.29 -3.31 15.65
CA ASP A 212 6.25 -2.00 16.33
C ASP A 212 5.10 -1.12 15.84
N PHE A 213 4.49 -1.43 14.69
CA PHE A 213 3.28 -0.74 14.23
C PHE A 213 2.09 -0.91 15.17
N LEU A 214 2.09 -1.93 16.02
CA LEU A 214 1.00 -2.23 16.94
C LEU A 214 1.42 -1.94 18.38
N ASN A 215 0.53 -1.32 19.15
CA ASN A 215 0.66 -1.30 20.60
C ASN A 215 0.37 -2.70 21.19
N ARG A 216 0.69 -2.93 22.46
CA ARG A 216 0.58 -4.28 23.06
C ARG A 216 -0.85 -4.85 23.00
N ARG A 217 -1.87 -4.03 23.28
CA ARG A 217 -3.29 -4.46 23.19
C ARG A 217 -3.63 -4.93 21.77
N GLN A 218 -3.25 -4.14 20.76
CA GLN A 218 -3.46 -4.46 19.35
C GLN A 218 -2.72 -5.74 18.92
N ARG A 219 -1.50 -5.96 19.43
CA ARG A 219 -0.73 -7.18 19.15
C ARG A 219 -1.39 -8.43 19.72
N ILE A 220 -1.80 -8.40 20.98
CA ILE A 220 -2.48 -9.54 21.62
C ILE A 220 -3.77 -9.88 20.85
N PHE A 221 -4.57 -8.87 20.51
CA PHE A 221 -5.77 -9.06 19.70
C PHE A 221 -5.46 -9.76 18.36
N LEU A 222 -4.41 -9.31 17.66
CA LEU A 222 -3.99 -9.90 16.39
C LEU A 222 -3.46 -11.33 16.54
N LEU A 223 -2.70 -11.62 17.60
CA LEU A 223 -2.19 -12.96 17.90
C LEU A 223 -3.34 -13.95 18.16
N TYR A 224 -4.36 -13.53 18.90
CA TYR A 224 -5.58 -14.32 19.06
C TYR A 224 -6.33 -14.53 17.76
N LEU A 225 -6.46 -13.50 16.92
CA LEU A 225 -7.08 -13.67 15.60
C LEU A 225 -6.31 -14.69 14.74
N ILE A 226 -4.98 -14.63 14.74
CA ILE A 226 -4.12 -15.58 14.02
C ILE A 226 -4.30 -17.00 14.57
N LYS A 227 -4.30 -17.15 15.90
CA LYS A 227 -4.57 -18.42 16.59
C LYS A 227 -5.91 -19.01 16.16
N GLU A 228 -6.97 -18.23 16.22
CA GLU A 228 -8.33 -18.71 15.92
C GLU A 228 -8.52 -19.05 14.44
N LEU A 229 -7.86 -18.31 13.53
CA LEU A 229 -7.81 -18.67 12.12
C LEU A 229 -7.00 -19.96 11.87
N ALA A 230 -5.89 -20.17 12.60
CA ALA A 230 -5.09 -21.39 12.48
C ALA A 230 -5.87 -22.62 13.00
N ASN A 231 -6.56 -22.49 14.13
CA ASN A 231 -7.45 -23.53 14.66
C ASN A 231 -8.57 -23.89 13.67
N GLU A 232 -9.18 -22.88 13.05
CA GLU A 232 -10.22 -23.09 12.03
C GLU A 232 -9.66 -23.78 10.78
N TYR A 233 -8.45 -23.42 10.33
CA TYR A 233 -7.76 -24.10 9.24
C TYR A 233 -7.56 -25.58 9.55
N GLU A 234 -6.97 -25.89 10.70
CA GLU A 234 -6.66 -27.26 11.11
C GLU A 234 -7.93 -28.11 11.27
N SER A 235 -9.04 -27.50 11.71
CA SER A 235 -10.34 -28.18 11.77
C SER A 235 -10.87 -28.50 10.37
N LEU A 236 -10.92 -27.52 9.46
CA LEU A 236 -11.48 -27.71 8.12
C LEU A 236 -10.61 -28.63 7.26
N ALA A 237 -9.30 -28.58 7.43
CA ALA A 237 -8.35 -29.34 6.62
C ALA A 237 -8.42 -30.85 6.86
N ARG A 238 -8.96 -31.29 8.02
CA ARG A 238 -9.22 -32.71 8.30
C ARG A 238 -10.25 -33.33 7.36
N ASP A 239 -11.23 -32.52 6.93
CA ASP A 239 -12.33 -32.97 6.07
C ASP A 239 -12.03 -32.67 4.60
N ASN A 240 -11.59 -31.44 4.30
CA ASN A 240 -11.30 -31.00 2.93
C ASN A 240 -10.23 -29.91 2.94
N GLU A 241 -8.99 -30.29 2.63
CA GLU A 241 -7.83 -29.38 2.62
C GLU A 241 -7.99 -28.21 1.63
N VAL A 242 -8.54 -28.46 0.44
CA VAL A 242 -8.71 -27.42 -0.59
C VAL A 242 -9.75 -26.38 -0.14
N MET A 243 -10.88 -26.83 0.42
CA MET A 243 -11.87 -25.94 1.02
C MET A 243 -11.27 -25.15 2.19
N ALA A 244 -10.47 -25.79 3.05
CA ALA A 244 -9.80 -25.12 4.14
C ALA A 244 -8.83 -24.02 3.64
N LYS A 245 -8.03 -24.31 2.61
CA LYS A 245 -7.13 -23.33 1.97
C LYS A 245 -7.90 -22.15 1.39
N PHE A 246 -9.02 -22.40 0.70
CA PHE A 246 -9.87 -21.33 0.17
C PHE A 246 -10.47 -20.47 1.29
N VAL A 247 -11.12 -21.10 2.27
CA VAL A 247 -11.80 -20.42 3.39
C VAL A 247 -10.81 -19.55 4.16
N ILE A 248 -9.66 -20.12 4.53
CA ILE A 248 -8.64 -19.41 5.32
C ILE A 248 -7.87 -18.41 4.48
N GLY A 249 -7.65 -18.68 3.19
CA GLY A 249 -7.09 -17.70 2.27
C GLY A 249 -7.92 -16.42 2.23
N VAL A 250 -9.24 -16.56 2.14
CA VAL A 250 -10.19 -15.44 2.16
C VAL A 250 -10.24 -14.78 3.55
N LEU A 251 -10.40 -15.56 4.63
CA LEU A 251 -10.50 -15.03 5.99
C LEU A 251 -9.18 -14.46 6.54
N SER A 252 -8.03 -14.80 5.95
CA SER A 252 -6.73 -14.18 6.27
C SER A 252 -6.74 -12.67 6.05
N SER A 253 -7.69 -12.16 5.25
CA SER A 253 -7.89 -10.72 5.06
C SER A 253 -8.35 -9.97 6.32
N PHE A 254 -8.83 -10.67 7.37
CA PHE A 254 -9.03 -10.06 8.69
C PHE A 254 -7.72 -9.53 9.29
N ILE A 255 -6.59 -10.22 9.08
CA ILE A 255 -5.27 -9.74 9.49
C ILE A 255 -4.95 -8.42 8.77
N ASP A 256 -5.23 -8.34 7.46
CA ASP A 256 -5.06 -7.10 6.69
C ASP A 256 -5.89 -5.95 7.27
N GLN A 257 -7.15 -6.23 7.69
CA GLN A 257 -8.00 -5.21 8.29
C GLN A 257 -7.46 -4.71 9.63
N VAL A 258 -6.99 -5.60 10.50
CA VAL A 258 -6.45 -5.21 11.82
C VAL A 258 -5.17 -4.40 11.66
N VAL A 259 -4.23 -4.86 10.84
CA VAL A 259 -2.94 -4.19 10.65
C VAL A 259 -3.10 -2.81 9.99
N ASP A 260 -4.07 -2.63 9.10
CA ASP A 260 -4.31 -1.35 8.42
C ASP A 260 -5.23 -0.38 9.19
N TRP A 261 -6.31 -0.89 9.80
CA TRP A 261 -7.35 -0.07 10.46
C TRP A 261 -7.21 0.03 11.97
N ASN A 262 -6.32 -0.76 12.59
CA ASN A 262 -6.13 -0.77 14.03
C ASN A 262 -4.67 -0.94 14.45
N CYS A 263 -3.84 0.03 14.06
CA CYS A 263 -2.45 0.13 14.45
C CYS A 263 -2.10 1.56 14.91
N ARG A 264 -0.86 1.79 15.34
CA ARG A 264 -0.34 3.11 15.71
C ARG A 264 -0.43 4.15 14.61
N MET A 265 -0.62 3.73 13.37
CA MET A 265 -0.73 4.60 12.19
C MET A 265 -2.19 4.74 11.71
N SER A 266 -3.18 4.21 12.44
CA SER A 266 -4.60 4.38 12.10
C SER A 266 -5.07 5.80 12.42
N MET A 267 -5.50 6.52 11.38
CA MET A 267 -5.83 7.94 11.46
C MET A 267 -7.18 8.20 12.13
N TRP A 268 -7.29 9.30 12.85
CA TRP A 268 -8.58 9.93 13.12
C TRP A 268 -8.90 10.97 12.04
N ILE A 269 -10.15 11.02 11.56
CA ILE A 269 -10.62 12.03 10.60
C ILE A 269 -11.68 12.90 11.30
N PRO A 270 -11.30 14.05 11.88
CA PRO A 270 -12.17 14.83 12.76
C PRO A 270 -13.40 15.43 12.04
N GLY A 271 -13.27 15.74 10.75
CA GLY A 271 -14.38 16.30 9.97
C GLY A 271 -15.53 15.32 9.76
N ASN A 272 -15.21 14.03 9.68
CA ASN A 272 -16.21 12.96 9.52
C ASN A 272 -16.51 12.26 10.85
N GLU A 273 -15.68 12.50 11.88
CA GLU A 273 -15.63 11.74 13.13
C GLU A 273 -15.53 10.23 12.84
N GLN A 274 -14.54 9.84 12.04
CA GLN A 274 -14.36 8.45 11.63
C GLN A 274 -12.88 8.04 11.69
N VAL A 275 -12.66 6.74 11.80
CA VAL A 275 -11.33 6.15 11.71
C VAL A 275 -10.92 6.03 10.24
N GLY A 276 -9.63 6.20 10.00
CA GLY A 276 -8.96 6.03 8.72
C GLY A 276 -7.80 5.03 8.84
N ARG A 277 -7.34 4.60 7.68
CA ARG A 277 -6.32 3.57 7.50
C ARG A 277 -4.90 4.10 7.68
N ALA A 278 -3.99 3.24 8.12
CA ALA A 278 -2.56 3.51 8.11
C ALA A 278 -2.00 3.56 6.69
N PHE A 279 -2.43 2.63 5.85
CA PHE A 279 -1.94 2.46 4.50
C PHE A 279 -2.72 3.35 3.52
N CYS A 280 -2.29 4.61 3.41
CA CYS A 280 -2.93 5.65 2.60
C CYS A 280 -1.93 6.39 1.69
N GLY A 281 -1.41 5.72 0.67
CA GLY A 281 -0.54 6.33 -0.34
C GLY A 281 0.56 5.39 -0.83
N PRO A 282 1.63 5.91 -1.45
CA PRO A 282 2.79 5.13 -1.89
C PRO A 282 3.72 4.72 -0.72
N GLY A 283 3.29 4.92 0.53
CA GLY A 283 4.06 4.69 1.74
C GLY A 283 3.22 4.83 3.00
N VAL A 284 3.87 4.65 4.16
CA VAL A 284 3.28 4.81 5.50
C VAL A 284 3.81 6.10 6.12
N ALA A 285 2.90 7.01 6.48
CA ALA A 285 3.24 8.25 7.14
C ALA A 285 3.33 8.06 8.67
N MET A 286 4.25 8.77 9.32
CA MET A 286 4.30 8.79 10.79
C MET A 286 3.10 9.56 11.36
N LEU A 287 2.38 8.94 12.30
CA LEU A 287 1.36 9.56 13.12
C LEU A 287 1.82 9.67 14.57
N TRP A 288 1.47 10.78 15.20
CA TRP A 288 1.80 11.06 16.60
C TRP A 288 0.60 10.96 17.53
N ASP A 289 -0.57 10.79 16.93
CA ASP A 289 -1.85 10.57 17.57
C ASP A 289 -2.61 9.62 16.65
N TYR A 290 -3.20 8.58 17.23
CA TYR A 290 -3.79 7.48 16.48
C TYR A 290 -5.08 6.98 17.12
N THR A 291 -5.91 6.36 16.31
CA THR A 291 -7.17 5.76 16.76
C THR A 291 -7.05 4.26 16.78
N GLU A 292 -7.43 3.67 17.90
CA GLU A 292 -7.78 2.27 17.97
C GLU A 292 -9.30 2.12 18.00
N THR A 293 -9.80 1.05 17.38
CA THR A 293 -11.21 0.65 17.50
C THR A 293 -11.32 -0.71 18.13
N ASP A 294 -12.40 -0.93 18.88
CA ASP A 294 -12.78 -2.29 19.26
C ASP A 294 -13.28 -3.04 18.03
N MET A 295 -12.41 -3.84 17.42
CA MET A 295 -12.63 -4.49 16.13
C MET A 295 -13.78 -5.52 16.12
N LEU A 296 -14.33 -5.88 17.28
CA LEU A 296 -15.41 -6.85 17.42
C LEU A 296 -16.78 -6.23 17.67
N LEU A 297 -16.88 -4.91 17.65
CA LEU A 297 -18.17 -4.22 17.55
C LEU A 297 -18.72 -4.27 16.11
N ARG A 298 -19.89 -3.67 15.90
CA ARG A 298 -20.50 -3.47 14.58
C ARG A 298 -20.08 -2.12 14.01
N GLY A 299 -19.83 -2.06 12.72
CA GLY A 299 -19.38 -0.85 12.04
C GLY A 299 -18.49 -1.16 10.82
N PRO A 300 -18.38 -0.22 9.87
CA PRO A 300 -17.73 -0.45 8.58
C PRO A 300 -16.22 -0.74 8.65
N ALA A 301 -15.58 -0.45 9.78
CA ALA A 301 -14.18 -0.75 10.07
C ALA A 301 -13.99 -2.07 10.86
N ASN A 302 -15.06 -2.62 11.45
CA ASN A 302 -15.03 -3.75 12.38
C ASN A 302 -15.21 -5.09 11.66
N LEU A 303 -14.70 -6.17 12.26
CA LEU A 303 -14.54 -7.46 11.58
C LEU A 303 -15.85 -8.14 11.19
N TRP A 304 -16.93 -7.95 11.95
CA TRP A 304 -18.24 -8.51 11.61
C TRP A 304 -18.79 -7.97 10.29
N ASP A 305 -18.72 -6.66 10.08
CA ASP A 305 -19.20 -6.05 8.83
C ASP A 305 -18.17 -6.24 7.70
N LYS A 306 -16.88 -6.40 8.04
CA LYS A 306 -15.86 -6.82 7.07
C LYS A 306 -16.12 -8.24 6.57
N LEU A 307 -16.58 -9.16 7.42
CA LEU A 307 -17.00 -10.50 6.99
C LEU A 307 -18.10 -10.42 5.94
N GLU A 308 -19.12 -9.60 6.18
CA GLU A 308 -20.21 -9.40 5.21
C GLU A 308 -19.68 -8.82 3.88
N ARG A 309 -18.72 -7.90 3.93
CA ARG A 309 -18.06 -7.35 2.72
C ARG A 309 -17.20 -8.37 2.00
N ILE A 310 -16.48 -9.23 2.74
CA ILE A 310 -15.70 -10.34 2.20
C ILE A 310 -16.64 -11.29 1.44
N ILE A 311 -17.71 -11.73 2.10
CA ILE A 311 -18.74 -12.61 1.51
C ILE A 311 -19.35 -12.00 0.25
N LYS A 312 -19.63 -10.69 0.27
CA LYS A 312 -20.10 -9.99 -0.93
C LYS A 312 -19.05 -9.99 -2.03
N GLY A 313 -17.78 -9.75 -1.70
CA GLY A 313 -16.67 -9.76 -2.66
C GLY A 313 -16.43 -11.14 -3.31
N MET A 314 -16.87 -12.23 -2.67
CA MET A 314 -16.76 -13.57 -3.25
C MET A 314 -17.56 -13.74 -4.54
N SER A 315 -18.57 -12.90 -4.80
CA SER A 315 -19.30 -12.95 -6.07
C SER A 315 -18.47 -12.50 -7.28
N SER A 316 -17.27 -11.96 -7.05
CA SER A 316 -16.31 -11.60 -8.10
C SER A 316 -15.35 -12.74 -8.45
N PHE A 317 -15.42 -13.89 -7.78
CA PHE A 317 -14.67 -15.07 -8.19
C PHE A 317 -15.29 -15.66 -9.44
N GLU A 318 -14.46 -15.88 -10.45
CA GLU A 318 -14.85 -16.54 -11.69
C GLU A 318 -14.23 -17.94 -11.71
N GLN A 319 -15.06 -18.95 -11.99
CA GLN A 319 -14.58 -20.30 -12.26
C GLN A 319 -14.37 -20.43 -13.75
N THR A 320 -13.12 -20.60 -14.16
CA THR A 320 -12.80 -20.85 -15.56
C THR A 320 -12.80 -22.36 -15.78
N GLY A 321 -13.48 -22.84 -16.82
CA GLY A 321 -13.41 -24.26 -17.21
C GLY A 321 -12.03 -24.70 -17.74
N GLY A 322 -11.04 -23.80 -17.75
CA GLY A 322 -9.70 -24.06 -18.24
C GLY A 322 -8.73 -24.54 -17.16
N GLN A 323 -7.56 -25.01 -17.59
CA GLN A 323 -6.46 -25.33 -16.69
C GLN A 323 -5.73 -24.06 -16.26
N ILE A 324 -5.63 -23.83 -14.96
CA ILE A 324 -5.00 -22.65 -14.37
C ILE A 324 -3.72 -23.05 -13.65
N THR A 325 -2.63 -22.33 -13.92
CA THR A 325 -1.34 -22.50 -13.24
C THR A 325 -0.90 -21.16 -12.67
N VAL A 326 -0.51 -21.14 -11.39
CA VAL A 326 0.05 -19.98 -10.70
C VAL A 326 1.39 -20.38 -10.11
N GLN A 327 2.47 -19.70 -10.51
CA GLN A 327 3.83 -19.99 -10.06
C GLN A 327 4.51 -18.74 -9.48
N HIS A 328 5.31 -18.96 -8.44
CA HIS A 328 6.22 -17.93 -7.93
C HIS A 328 7.53 -18.01 -8.71
N ALA A 329 7.78 -17.02 -9.57
CA ALA A 329 8.96 -16.95 -10.42
C ALA A 329 9.41 -15.49 -10.59
N HIS A 330 10.62 -15.32 -11.12
CA HIS A 330 11.18 -14.01 -11.47
C HIS A 330 10.97 -13.75 -12.96
N ALA A 331 10.57 -12.53 -13.33
CA ALA A 331 10.36 -12.20 -14.75
C ALA A 331 11.67 -12.24 -15.55
N GLN A 332 12.81 -12.07 -14.88
CA GLN A 332 14.16 -12.11 -15.44
C GLN A 332 14.70 -13.53 -15.66
N GLU A 333 14.02 -14.56 -15.14
CA GLU A 333 14.39 -15.97 -15.29
C GLU A 333 13.14 -16.85 -15.13
N LEU A 334 12.44 -17.08 -16.25
CA LEU A 334 11.15 -17.77 -16.23
C LEU A 334 11.34 -19.30 -16.31
N PRO A 335 10.68 -20.10 -15.44
CA PRO A 335 10.82 -21.56 -15.39
C PRO A 335 9.99 -22.28 -16.47
N PHE A 336 9.99 -21.75 -17.69
CA PHE A 336 9.23 -22.26 -18.82
C PHE A 336 10.15 -22.56 -20.00
N GLU A 337 9.72 -23.50 -20.85
CA GLU A 337 10.41 -23.83 -22.09
C GLU A 337 10.32 -22.67 -23.11
N ASN A 338 11.15 -22.75 -24.14
CA ASN A 338 11.10 -21.78 -25.24
C ASN A 338 9.78 -21.92 -26.02
N ASP A 339 9.28 -20.82 -26.58
CA ASP A 339 8.13 -20.79 -27.49
C ASP A 339 6.87 -21.52 -26.93
N MET A 340 6.65 -21.42 -25.62
CA MET A 340 5.54 -22.08 -24.92
C MET A 340 4.22 -21.32 -25.02
N PHE A 341 4.24 -19.99 -24.92
CA PHE A 341 3.03 -19.17 -24.77
C PHE A 341 2.59 -18.49 -26.06
N ASP A 342 1.29 -18.50 -26.34
CA ASP A 342 0.67 -17.77 -27.47
C ASP A 342 0.57 -16.26 -27.21
N ALA A 343 0.42 -15.87 -25.94
CA ALA A 343 0.37 -14.48 -25.54
C ALA A 343 0.98 -14.28 -24.15
N ILE A 344 1.60 -13.12 -23.97
CA ILE A 344 2.04 -12.61 -22.66
C ILE A 344 1.41 -11.24 -22.49
N ILE A 345 0.62 -11.08 -21.44
CA ILE A 345 -0.05 -9.82 -21.08
C ILE A 345 0.43 -9.43 -19.70
N THR A 346 1.10 -8.28 -19.58
CA THR A 346 1.77 -7.88 -18.33
C THR A 346 1.58 -6.41 -17.99
N ASP A 347 1.44 -6.15 -16.69
CA ASP A 347 1.47 -4.84 -16.04
C ASP A 347 2.66 -4.82 -15.06
N PRO A 348 3.83 -4.31 -15.47
CA PRO A 348 5.05 -4.30 -14.68
C PRO A 348 5.00 -3.23 -13.58
N PRO A 349 5.92 -3.27 -12.61
CA PRO A 349 6.17 -2.11 -11.76
C PRO A 349 6.60 -0.89 -12.60
N TYR A 350 6.03 0.28 -12.32
CA TYR A 350 6.35 1.50 -13.07
C TYR A 350 7.54 2.23 -12.47
N TYR A 351 8.76 1.88 -12.91
CA TYR A 351 10.00 2.60 -12.58
C TYR A 351 10.18 2.89 -11.08
N ASP A 352 10.05 4.15 -10.63
CA ASP A 352 10.18 4.59 -9.22
C ASP A 352 8.84 4.90 -8.52
N ASN A 353 7.70 4.53 -9.13
CA ASN A 353 6.38 4.94 -8.63
C ASN A 353 5.97 4.23 -7.32
N ILE A 354 6.23 2.93 -7.18
CA ILE A 354 5.78 2.11 -6.04
C ILE A 354 6.83 1.04 -5.71
N TYR A 355 7.16 0.90 -4.42
CA TYR A 355 8.07 -0.12 -3.90
C TYR A 355 7.28 -1.27 -3.26
N TYR A 356 6.80 -2.19 -4.08
CA TYR A 356 5.78 -3.18 -3.71
C TYR A 356 6.20 -4.10 -2.56
N SER A 357 7.45 -4.52 -2.49
CA SER A 357 7.93 -5.48 -1.50
C SER A 357 7.90 -4.88 -0.09
N ILE A 358 8.38 -3.64 0.05
CA ILE A 358 8.32 -2.88 1.31
C ILE A 358 6.88 -2.69 1.77
N LEU A 359 5.98 -2.38 0.84
CA LEU A 359 4.57 -2.17 1.15
C LEU A 359 3.84 -3.48 1.46
N ALA A 360 4.21 -4.58 0.79
CA ALA A 360 3.67 -5.90 1.04
C ALA A 360 4.13 -6.44 2.41
N ASP A 361 5.36 -6.15 2.82
CA ASP A 361 5.91 -6.57 4.11
C ASP A 361 5.09 -6.03 5.30
N PHE A 362 4.45 -4.86 5.13
CA PHE A 362 3.46 -4.31 6.07
C PHE A 362 2.41 -5.34 6.50
N PHE A 363 1.95 -6.16 5.55
CA PHE A 363 0.96 -7.21 5.77
C PHE A 363 1.60 -8.60 5.94
N TYR A 364 2.62 -8.90 5.12
CA TYR A 364 3.25 -10.22 5.05
C TYR A 364 3.82 -10.65 6.40
N ALA A 365 4.45 -9.73 7.14
CA ALA A 365 5.09 -10.02 8.42
C ALA A 365 4.14 -10.71 9.41
N TRP A 366 2.88 -10.28 9.46
CA TRP A 366 1.85 -10.87 10.31
C TRP A 366 1.12 -12.03 9.64
N LYS A 367 0.78 -11.92 8.35
CA LYS A 367 0.05 -12.98 7.63
C LYS A 367 0.86 -14.26 7.49
N ARG A 368 2.18 -14.17 7.39
CA ARG A 368 3.08 -15.32 7.30
C ARG A 368 2.85 -16.32 8.43
N ILE A 369 2.62 -15.86 9.65
CA ILE A 369 2.42 -16.73 10.83
C ILE A 369 1.27 -17.72 10.59
N LEU A 370 0.15 -17.25 10.04
CA LEU A 370 -0.97 -18.08 9.63
C LEU A 370 -0.66 -18.86 8.34
N LEU A 371 -0.21 -18.16 7.31
CA LEU A 371 -0.15 -18.71 5.95
C LEU A 371 1.00 -19.70 5.74
N GLN A 372 1.99 -19.74 6.62
CA GLN A 372 3.00 -20.81 6.63
C GLN A 372 2.38 -22.18 6.94
N LYS A 373 1.27 -22.24 7.70
CA LYS A 373 0.51 -23.49 7.90
C LYS A 373 -0.28 -23.89 6.64
N VAL A 374 -0.65 -22.93 5.80
CA VAL A 374 -1.50 -23.13 4.62
C VAL A 374 -0.68 -23.43 3.35
N GLU A 375 0.39 -22.67 3.13
CA GLU A 375 1.29 -22.73 1.98
C GLU A 375 2.77 -22.60 2.44
N PRO A 376 3.32 -23.63 3.11
CA PRO A 376 4.61 -23.55 3.82
C PRO A 376 5.79 -23.18 2.92
N ILE A 377 5.80 -23.65 1.67
CA ILE A 377 6.85 -23.34 0.71
C ILE A 377 6.82 -21.85 0.33
N LEU A 378 5.63 -21.32 0.04
CA LEU A 378 5.45 -19.93 -0.39
C LEU A 378 5.76 -18.93 0.73
N PHE A 379 5.49 -19.29 2.00
CA PHE A 379 5.67 -18.46 3.18
C PHE A 379 6.89 -18.85 4.04
N SER A 380 7.89 -19.48 3.41
CA SER A 380 9.10 -19.96 4.09
C SER A 380 10.02 -18.81 4.58
N SER A 381 10.19 -17.75 3.79
CA SER A 381 11.04 -16.60 4.13
C SER A 381 10.38 -15.62 5.11
N GLU A 382 11.17 -14.95 5.97
CA GLU A 382 10.65 -13.98 6.95
C GLU A 382 10.15 -12.65 6.33
N GLN A 383 10.67 -12.29 5.14
CA GLN A 383 10.27 -11.11 4.37
C GLN A 383 9.98 -11.48 2.92
N THR A 384 9.28 -10.60 2.21
CA THR A 384 9.11 -10.74 0.77
C THR A 384 10.44 -10.60 0.04
N ASP A 385 10.55 -11.25 -1.12
CA ASP A 385 11.78 -11.19 -1.91
C ASP A 385 11.93 -9.81 -2.57
N THR A 386 12.83 -9.00 -2.01
CA THR A 386 13.19 -7.68 -2.53
C THR A 386 14.31 -7.74 -3.56
N LYS A 387 15.06 -8.85 -3.68
CA LYS A 387 16.27 -8.93 -4.50
C LYS A 387 15.95 -8.80 -5.99
N TYR A 388 14.86 -9.44 -6.42
CA TYR A 388 14.43 -9.50 -7.83
C TYR A 388 13.26 -8.55 -8.15
N GLU A 389 12.90 -7.66 -7.23
CA GLU A 389 11.88 -6.65 -7.51
C GLU A 389 12.37 -5.74 -8.66
N LEU A 390 11.51 -5.42 -9.63
CA LEU A 390 11.92 -4.66 -10.81
C LEU A 390 11.51 -3.19 -10.64
N VAL A 391 12.22 -2.44 -9.79
CA VAL A 391 11.93 -1.02 -9.48
C VAL A 391 13.20 -0.19 -9.44
N ALA A 392 13.12 1.05 -9.88
CA ALA A 392 14.23 1.97 -9.84
C ALA A 392 14.36 2.57 -8.43
N SER A 393 15.27 2.00 -7.63
CA SER A 393 15.44 2.34 -6.21
C SER A 393 16.88 2.66 -5.86
N SER A 394 17.14 3.91 -5.47
CA SER A 394 18.45 4.36 -4.95
C SER A 394 18.84 3.67 -3.64
N ARG A 395 17.86 3.07 -2.93
CA ARG A 395 18.08 2.35 -1.67
C ARG A 395 18.49 0.90 -1.85
N ARG A 396 17.99 0.22 -2.89
CA ARG A 396 18.36 -1.19 -3.17
C ARG A 396 19.75 -1.34 -3.77
N GLN A 397 20.19 -0.37 -4.56
CA GLN A 397 21.42 -0.50 -5.36
C GLN A 397 22.69 0.03 -4.65
N GLY A 398 22.57 0.52 -3.41
CA GLY A 398 23.67 1.06 -2.62
C GLY A 398 24.15 2.44 -3.09
N LYS A 399 24.93 3.14 -2.26
CA LYS A 399 25.50 4.46 -2.62
C LYS A 399 26.54 4.28 -3.75
N GLY A 400 26.21 4.74 -4.95
CA GLY A 400 27.16 4.83 -6.07
C GLY A 400 26.77 4.08 -7.36
N LYS A 401 25.68 3.32 -7.39
CA LYS A 401 25.12 2.73 -8.62
C LYS A 401 23.91 3.53 -9.09
N ASP A 402 23.82 3.80 -10.39
CA ASP A 402 22.66 4.46 -10.99
C ASP A 402 21.45 3.51 -10.97
N ALA A 403 20.39 3.91 -10.23
CA ALA A 403 19.15 3.15 -10.12
C ALA A 403 18.38 3.09 -11.45
N HIS A 404 18.54 4.07 -12.34
CA HIS A 404 18.03 4.01 -13.72
C HIS A 404 18.69 2.86 -14.49
N GLN A 405 20.02 2.83 -14.47
CA GLN A 405 20.79 1.82 -15.20
C GLN A 405 20.47 0.40 -14.72
N SER A 406 20.34 0.20 -13.40
CA SER A 406 20.01 -1.10 -12.82
C SER A 406 18.61 -1.56 -13.28
N TYR A 407 17.62 -0.67 -13.21
CA TYR A 407 16.26 -0.94 -13.72
C TYR A 407 16.29 -1.28 -15.21
N CYS A 408 17.02 -0.52 -16.04
CA CYS A 408 17.16 -0.80 -17.46
C CYS A 408 17.77 -2.18 -17.74
N ILE A 409 18.77 -2.62 -16.96
CA ILE A 409 19.39 -3.95 -17.12
C ILE A 409 18.37 -5.04 -16.79
N GLU A 410 17.69 -4.94 -15.65
CA GLU A 410 16.71 -5.94 -15.19
C GLU A 410 15.49 -6.01 -16.13
N LEU A 411 15.02 -4.87 -16.64
CA LEU A 411 13.92 -4.82 -17.60
C LEU A 411 14.29 -5.46 -18.95
N LYS A 412 15.52 -5.24 -19.44
CA LYS A 412 16.03 -5.91 -20.64
C LYS A 412 16.08 -7.43 -20.45
N GLN A 413 16.48 -7.91 -19.28
CA GLN A 413 16.47 -9.35 -18.97
C GLN A 413 15.04 -9.90 -19.02
N ALA A 414 14.09 -9.22 -18.38
CA ALA A 414 12.68 -9.63 -18.41
C ALA A 414 12.10 -9.67 -19.84
N PHE A 415 12.45 -8.70 -20.70
CA PHE A 415 12.00 -8.69 -22.10
C PHE A 415 12.63 -9.82 -22.92
N LYS A 416 13.90 -10.17 -22.66
CA LYS A 416 14.55 -11.31 -23.31
C LYS A 416 13.93 -12.64 -22.89
N GLU A 417 13.61 -12.81 -21.61
CA GLU A 417 12.91 -13.99 -21.13
C GLU A 417 11.48 -14.08 -21.66
N ALA A 418 10.73 -12.98 -21.69
CA ALA A 418 9.43 -12.93 -22.33
C ALA A 418 9.51 -13.31 -23.82
N ALA A 419 10.53 -12.82 -24.52
CA ALA A 419 10.78 -13.23 -25.91
C ALA A 419 11.18 -14.70 -26.03
N ARG A 420 11.94 -15.26 -25.09
CA ARG A 420 12.33 -16.68 -25.13
C ARG A 420 11.11 -17.61 -25.04
N VAL A 421 10.19 -17.31 -24.12
CA VAL A 421 9.04 -18.19 -23.82
C VAL A 421 7.80 -17.94 -24.68
N LEU A 422 7.70 -16.80 -25.37
CA LEU A 422 6.61 -16.51 -26.30
C LEU A 422 6.83 -17.22 -27.64
N LYS A 423 5.80 -17.76 -28.29
CA LYS A 423 5.90 -18.34 -29.64
C LYS A 423 6.33 -17.32 -30.71
N PRO A 424 6.88 -17.76 -31.87
CA PRO A 424 7.28 -16.87 -32.97
C PRO A 424 6.17 -15.90 -33.45
N ASP A 425 4.93 -16.37 -33.50
CA ASP A 425 3.73 -15.62 -33.91
C ASP A 425 2.90 -15.08 -32.72
N GLY A 426 3.42 -15.20 -31.51
CA GLY A 426 2.74 -14.79 -30.29
C GLY A 426 2.60 -13.27 -30.13
N VAL A 427 1.77 -12.87 -29.17
CA VAL A 427 1.50 -11.47 -28.84
C VAL A 427 2.12 -11.10 -27.50
N PHE A 428 2.91 -10.03 -27.47
CA PHE A 428 3.41 -9.42 -26.24
C PHE A 428 2.66 -8.11 -25.98
N SER A 429 1.96 -8.02 -24.85
CA SER A 429 1.20 -6.85 -24.42
C SER A 429 1.77 -6.33 -23.10
N PHE A 430 2.22 -5.07 -23.11
CA PHE A 430 2.92 -4.44 -22.00
C PHE A 430 2.22 -3.13 -21.63
N ILE A 431 1.60 -3.08 -20.46
CA ILE A 431 0.91 -1.89 -19.96
C ILE A 431 1.91 -1.03 -19.21
N TYR A 432 1.99 0.27 -19.50
CA TYR A 432 2.95 1.14 -18.83
C TYR A 432 2.55 2.61 -18.86
N SER A 433 3.01 3.37 -17.87
CA SER A 433 2.95 4.82 -17.87
C SER A 433 3.96 5.44 -16.93
N HIS A 434 4.57 6.55 -17.34
CA HIS A 434 5.46 7.30 -16.46
C HIS A 434 5.45 8.80 -16.73
N SER A 435 5.79 9.58 -15.70
CA SER A 435 5.85 11.05 -15.81
C SER A 435 7.24 11.58 -16.15
N SER A 436 8.25 10.73 -16.30
CA SER A 436 9.65 11.15 -16.52
C SER A 436 10.25 10.59 -17.80
N VAL A 437 11.20 11.33 -18.38
CA VAL A 437 11.97 10.90 -19.56
C VAL A 437 12.66 9.56 -19.31
N ASN A 438 13.37 9.41 -18.19
CA ASN A 438 14.09 8.16 -17.85
C ASN A 438 13.14 6.95 -17.78
N GLY A 439 11.92 7.14 -17.26
CA GLY A 439 10.92 6.08 -17.22
C GLY A 439 10.52 5.58 -18.61
N TRP A 440 10.47 6.47 -19.61
CA TRP A 440 10.17 6.11 -21.01
C TRP A 440 11.40 5.58 -21.76
N ASP A 441 12.57 6.16 -21.52
CA ASP A 441 13.85 5.69 -22.05
C ASP A 441 14.12 4.22 -21.68
N ALA A 442 13.82 3.84 -20.44
CA ALA A 442 13.96 2.44 -20.01
C ALA A 442 13.14 1.45 -20.85
N ILE A 443 11.93 1.85 -21.26
CA ILE A 443 11.06 1.03 -22.12
C ILE A 443 11.62 0.93 -23.53
N ILE A 444 12.09 2.05 -24.11
CA ILE A 444 12.73 2.08 -25.43
C ILE A 444 13.91 1.09 -25.46
N GLN A 445 14.77 1.17 -24.44
CA GLN A 445 15.94 0.31 -24.32
C GLN A 445 15.55 -1.17 -24.16
N ALA A 446 14.49 -1.48 -23.42
CA ALA A 446 14.01 -2.85 -23.24
C ALA A 446 13.51 -3.46 -24.56
N TYR A 447 12.66 -2.73 -25.29
CA TYR A 447 12.18 -3.17 -26.62
C TYR A 447 13.33 -3.38 -27.60
N ARG A 448 14.24 -2.41 -27.73
CA ARG A 448 15.41 -2.53 -28.64
C ARG A 448 16.33 -3.70 -28.29
N SER A 449 16.38 -4.12 -27.03
CA SER A 449 17.19 -5.26 -26.58
C SER A 449 16.57 -6.64 -26.87
N SER A 450 15.36 -6.67 -27.40
CA SER A 450 14.54 -7.84 -27.64
C SER A 450 14.09 -7.91 -29.10
N PRO A 451 13.58 -9.06 -29.59
CA PRO A 451 12.98 -9.16 -30.92
C PRO A 451 11.59 -8.51 -31.01
N PHE A 452 11.09 -7.86 -29.96
CA PHE A 452 9.76 -7.26 -29.98
C PHE A 452 9.73 -5.94 -30.76
N TRP A 453 8.79 -5.87 -31.71
CA TRP A 453 8.43 -4.65 -32.43
C TRP A 453 7.02 -4.23 -32.06
N ILE A 454 6.88 -2.98 -31.67
CA ILE A 454 5.58 -2.41 -31.28
C ILE A 454 4.74 -2.24 -32.55
N THR A 455 3.62 -2.95 -32.61
CA THR A 455 2.67 -2.90 -33.72
C THR A 455 1.49 -1.98 -33.42
N SER A 456 1.20 -1.71 -32.15
CA SER A 456 0.10 -0.83 -31.75
C SER A 456 0.33 -0.25 -30.36
N VAL A 457 -0.15 0.98 -30.13
CA VAL A 457 -0.18 1.65 -28.83
C VAL A 457 -1.64 1.99 -28.51
N GLN A 458 -2.18 1.39 -27.45
CA GLN A 458 -3.58 1.55 -27.07
C GLN A 458 -3.68 2.34 -25.76
N PRO A 459 -4.23 3.57 -25.77
CA PRO A 459 -4.43 4.33 -24.55
C PRO A 459 -5.57 3.73 -23.71
N LEU A 460 -5.37 3.65 -22.41
CA LEU A 460 -6.34 3.17 -21.43
C LEU A 460 -6.62 4.28 -20.42
N SER A 461 -7.87 4.72 -20.36
CA SER A 461 -8.33 5.62 -19.30
C SER A 461 -8.55 4.84 -18.01
N ILE A 462 -7.86 5.23 -16.95
CA ILE A 462 -7.99 4.64 -15.61
C ILE A 462 -8.68 5.66 -14.70
N GLU A 463 -9.98 5.82 -14.86
CA GLU A 463 -10.76 6.63 -13.91
C GLU A 463 -10.86 5.95 -12.54
N ARG A 464 -10.29 6.58 -11.49
CA ARG A 464 -10.70 6.31 -10.09
C ARG A 464 -11.45 7.51 -9.54
N LYS A 465 -12.79 7.45 -9.57
CA LYS A 465 -13.75 8.47 -9.09
C LYS A 465 -13.66 8.86 -7.59
N GLY A 466 -12.68 8.39 -6.81
CA GLY A 466 -12.71 8.49 -5.34
C GLY A 466 -11.36 8.62 -4.60
N ARG A 467 -10.32 9.23 -5.18
CA ARG A 467 -9.07 9.49 -4.42
C ARG A 467 -9.21 10.67 -3.44
N PRO A 468 -8.71 10.55 -2.19
CA PRO A 468 -8.64 11.69 -1.27
C PRO A 468 -7.84 12.85 -1.86
N ARG A 469 -8.36 14.08 -1.70
CA ARG A 469 -7.76 15.34 -2.22
C ARG A 469 -6.33 15.64 -1.76
N SER A 470 -5.80 14.91 -0.77
CA SER A 470 -4.41 15.06 -0.30
C SER A 470 -3.37 14.34 -1.15
N VAL A 471 -3.79 13.57 -2.18
CA VAL A 471 -2.91 12.90 -3.16
C VAL A 471 -2.97 13.62 -4.53
N MET A 472 -3.12 14.95 -4.53
CA MET A 472 -3.06 15.79 -5.75
C MET A 472 -1.62 16.04 -6.25
N SER A 473 -0.71 15.08 -6.11
CA SER A 473 0.48 15.09 -6.98
C SER A 473 0.04 14.50 -8.31
N GLU A 474 -0.05 15.33 -9.37
CA GLU A 474 -0.21 15.00 -10.80
C GLU A 474 -0.14 13.50 -11.11
N ALA A 475 -1.20 12.77 -10.78
CA ALA A 475 -1.25 11.34 -10.99
C ALA A 475 -1.78 11.15 -12.39
N ILE A 476 -0.97 10.55 -13.24
CA ILE A 476 -1.36 10.17 -14.59
C ILE A 476 -2.61 9.29 -14.49
N ASN A 477 -3.74 9.74 -15.03
CA ASN A 477 -5.01 8.98 -15.05
C ASN A 477 -5.05 7.97 -16.21
N THR A 478 -3.91 7.75 -16.86
CA THR A 478 -3.84 7.12 -18.16
C THR A 478 -2.65 6.17 -18.27
N CYS A 479 -2.90 4.92 -18.65
CA CYS A 479 -1.84 3.99 -19.02
C CYS A 479 -1.88 3.64 -20.50
N MET A 480 -0.78 3.12 -21.02
CA MET A 480 -0.62 2.77 -22.42
C MET A 480 -0.35 1.29 -22.53
N THR A 481 -1.07 0.61 -23.40
CA THR A 481 -0.74 -0.78 -23.75
C THR A 481 0.07 -0.78 -25.03
N PHE A 482 1.32 -1.20 -24.93
CA PHE A 482 2.19 -1.46 -26.06
C PHE A 482 1.99 -2.91 -26.50
N VAL A 483 1.41 -3.09 -27.69
CA VAL A 483 1.24 -4.40 -28.31
C VAL A 483 2.39 -4.62 -29.28
N ALA A 484 3.10 -5.72 -29.12
CA ALA A 484 4.26 -6.06 -29.90
C ALA A 484 4.26 -7.53 -30.35
N ARG A 485 5.03 -7.80 -31.41
CA ARG A 485 5.28 -9.14 -31.95
C ARG A 485 6.77 -9.33 -32.19
N LYS A 486 7.22 -10.59 -32.23
CA LYS A 486 8.60 -10.91 -32.61
C LYS A 486 8.82 -10.55 -34.09
N ASN A 487 9.92 -9.88 -34.38
CA ASN A 487 10.40 -9.65 -35.73
C ASN A 487 11.94 -9.68 -35.73
N LEU A 488 12.51 -10.55 -36.56
CA LEU A 488 13.96 -10.80 -36.64
C LEU A 488 14.68 -9.87 -37.62
N SER A 489 13.95 -9.03 -38.36
CA SER A 489 14.54 -8.03 -39.22
C SER A 489 15.31 -6.98 -38.42
N ASP A 490 16.41 -6.50 -38.98
CA ASP A 490 17.17 -5.41 -38.39
C ASP A 490 16.34 -4.13 -38.31
N ARG A 491 16.41 -3.47 -37.17
CA ARG A 491 15.86 -2.11 -37.02
C ARG A 491 16.69 -1.16 -37.88
N LEU A 492 16.01 -0.23 -38.55
CA LEU A 492 16.67 0.83 -39.31
C LEU A 492 16.81 2.11 -38.47
N PRO A 493 17.84 2.94 -38.70
CA PRO A 493 17.90 4.27 -38.09
C PRO A 493 16.70 5.13 -38.53
N LEU A 494 16.30 6.08 -37.68
CA LEU A 494 15.26 7.07 -37.96
C LEU A 494 15.83 8.47 -37.69
N SER A 495 15.67 9.41 -38.62
CA SER A 495 16.10 10.80 -38.39
C SER A 495 15.14 11.55 -37.48
N MET A 496 15.61 12.63 -36.84
CA MET A 496 14.72 13.50 -36.07
C MET A 496 13.65 14.15 -36.96
N ALA A 497 13.99 14.44 -38.22
CA ALA A 497 13.05 15.01 -39.19
C ALA A 497 11.91 14.03 -39.54
N GLU A 498 12.23 12.76 -39.81
CA GLU A 498 11.21 11.74 -40.07
C GLU A 498 10.35 11.45 -38.83
N LEU A 499 10.95 11.44 -37.63
CA LEU A 499 10.20 11.31 -36.38
C LEU A 499 9.21 12.47 -36.23
N HIS A 500 9.66 13.70 -36.45
CA HIS A 500 8.82 14.91 -36.41
C HIS A 500 7.63 14.84 -37.38
N ASP A 501 7.86 14.42 -38.62
CA ASP A 501 6.78 14.31 -39.61
C ASP A 501 5.77 13.23 -39.25
N LYS A 502 6.23 12.08 -38.72
CA LYS A 502 5.33 11.05 -38.18
C LYS A 502 4.55 11.56 -36.97
N MET A 503 5.18 12.34 -36.09
CA MET A 503 4.56 12.89 -34.89
C MET A 503 3.46 13.89 -35.23
N LYS A 504 3.65 14.77 -36.22
CA LYS A 504 2.57 15.65 -36.72
C LYS A 504 1.32 14.86 -37.12
N ILE A 505 1.51 13.79 -37.88
CA ILE A 505 0.40 12.93 -38.31
C ILE A 505 -0.32 12.33 -37.10
N ILE A 506 0.42 11.81 -36.11
CA ILE A 506 -0.17 11.23 -34.89
C ILE A 506 -0.89 12.31 -34.05
N ILE A 507 -0.33 13.50 -33.92
CA ILE A 507 -0.95 14.61 -33.19
C ILE A 507 -2.29 14.98 -33.82
N GLU A 508 -2.33 15.14 -35.14
CA GLU A 508 -3.54 15.54 -35.87
C GLU A 508 -4.59 14.42 -35.94
N SER A 509 -4.17 13.19 -36.31
CA SER A 509 -5.09 12.08 -36.57
C SER A 509 -5.53 11.31 -35.32
N PHE A 510 -4.77 11.38 -34.22
CA PHE A 510 -5.06 10.63 -33.00
C PHE A 510 -5.13 11.55 -31.78
N GLY A 511 -4.12 12.38 -31.54
CA GLY A 511 -4.04 13.25 -30.37
C GLY A 511 -5.24 14.19 -30.22
N LYS A 512 -5.52 14.98 -31.27
CA LYS A 512 -6.66 15.92 -31.27
C LYS A 512 -8.01 15.20 -31.18
N GLN A 513 -8.15 14.04 -31.81
CA GLN A 513 -9.38 13.24 -31.73
C GLN A 513 -9.67 12.76 -30.31
N LEU A 514 -8.66 12.49 -29.49
CA LEU A 514 -8.87 12.16 -28.07
C LEU A 514 -9.54 13.30 -27.32
N THR A 515 -9.09 14.54 -27.53
CA THR A 515 -9.67 15.72 -26.87
C THR A 515 -11.02 16.12 -27.48
N GLU A 516 -11.13 16.11 -28.81
CA GLU A 516 -12.29 16.64 -29.54
C GLU A 516 -13.47 15.65 -29.57
N CYS A 517 -13.19 14.34 -29.65
CA CYS A 517 -14.23 13.33 -29.84
C CYS A 517 -14.40 12.39 -28.64
N SER A 518 -13.35 12.19 -27.84
CA SER A 518 -13.35 11.18 -26.76
C SER A 518 -13.41 11.76 -25.35
N GLY A 519 -13.37 13.09 -25.21
CA GLY A 519 -13.49 13.78 -23.91
C GLY A 519 -12.24 13.69 -23.02
N TRP A 520 -11.07 13.38 -23.59
CA TRP A 520 -9.82 13.29 -22.84
C TRP A 520 -9.28 14.68 -22.48
N SER A 521 -8.56 14.79 -21.36
CA SER A 521 -7.84 16.01 -21.01
C SER A 521 -6.66 16.26 -21.96
N GLY A 522 -6.21 17.52 -22.08
CA GLY A 522 -5.04 17.84 -22.89
C GLY A 522 -3.77 17.15 -22.36
N ALA A 523 -3.65 17.06 -21.03
CA ALA A 523 -2.55 16.34 -20.38
C ALA A 523 -2.52 14.85 -20.76
N ASP A 524 -3.66 14.15 -20.71
CA ASP A 524 -3.77 12.73 -21.03
C ASP A 524 -3.59 12.45 -22.53
N ALA A 525 -4.15 13.31 -23.40
CA ALA A 525 -3.96 13.21 -24.85
C ALA A 525 -2.49 13.40 -25.24
N GLY A 526 -1.81 14.39 -24.65
CA GLY A 526 -0.38 14.61 -24.85
C GLY A 526 0.46 13.41 -24.42
N LEU A 527 0.12 12.76 -23.31
CA LEU A 527 0.79 11.55 -22.86
C LEU A 527 0.57 10.35 -23.80
N ALA A 528 -0.64 10.18 -24.32
CA ALA A 528 -0.95 9.14 -25.30
C ALA A 528 -0.15 9.33 -26.59
N VAL A 529 -0.02 10.58 -27.07
CA VAL A 529 0.82 10.93 -28.22
C VAL A 529 2.29 10.64 -27.94
N LEU A 530 2.80 10.95 -26.73
CA LEU A 530 4.17 10.61 -26.34
C LEU A 530 4.42 9.09 -26.42
N ALA A 531 3.45 8.28 -26.01
CA ALA A 531 3.59 6.83 -26.05
C ALA A 531 3.70 6.28 -27.49
N TYR A 532 3.00 6.88 -28.45
CA TYR A 532 3.23 6.58 -29.87
C TYR A 532 4.65 6.95 -30.31
N ALA A 533 5.17 8.10 -29.87
CA ALA A 533 6.55 8.50 -30.14
C ALA A 533 7.54 7.47 -29.58
N VAL A 534 7.34 7.02 -28.35
CA VAL A 534 8.11 5.94 -27.71
C VAL A 534 8.07 4.67 -28.57
N GLY A 535 6.90 4.31 -29.11
CA GLY A 535 6.76 3.18 -30.02
C GLY A 535 7.60 3.30 -31.30
N LEU A 536 7.58 4.48 -31.93
CA LEU A 536 8.40 4.77 -33.12
C LEU A 536 9.90 4.70 -32.79
N ILE A 537 10.32 5.32 -31.69
CA ILE A 537 11.73 5.35 -31.28
C ILE A 537 12.21 3.93 -30.92
N ALA A 538 11.40 3.15 -30.20
CA ALA A 538 11.72 1.77 -29.82
C ALA A 538 11.86 0.82 -31.02
N ASN A 539 11.11 1.06 -32.10
CA ASN A 539 11.23 0.30 -33.34
C ASN A 539 12.40 0.76 -34.23
N ALA A 540 12.95 1.95 -34.02
CA ALA A 540 14.17 2.41 -34.70
C ALA A 540 15.42 1.80 -34.05
N LYS A 541 16.52 1.68 -34.81
CA LYS A 541 17.84 1.26 -34.28
C LYS A 541 18.42 2.32 -33.35
N CYS A 542 18.34 3.56 -33.79
CA CYS A 542 18.73 4.77 -33.10
C CYS A 542 18.05 5.96 -33.77
N ILE A 543 18.08 7.10 -33.09
CA ILE A 543 17.72 8.38 -33.68
C ILE A 543 19.00 9.10 -34.12
N THR A 544 19.22 9.29 -35.42
CA THR A 544 20.54 9.66 -35.97
C THR A 544 21.02 11.04 -35.57
N ASP A 545 20.09 12.00 -35.44
CA ASP A 545 20.39 13.42 -35.21
C ASP A 545 20.13 13.86 -33.77
N ALA A 546 20.02 12.90 -32.85
CA ALA A 546 19.85 13.14 -31.42
C ALA A 546 21.02 12.52 -30.64
N PRO A 547 21.58 13.22 -29.63
CA PRO A 547 22.67 12.66 -28.81
C PRO A 547 22.25 11.39 -28.04
N SER A 548 20.97 11.27 -27.69
CA SER A 548 20.40 10.11 -27.01
C SER A 548 18.89 9.99 -27.29
N ASP A 549 18.30 8.84 -26.96
CA ASP A 549 16.84 8.67 -27.00
C ASP A 549 16.12 9.60 -26.02
N ALA A 550 16.76 9.90 -24.87
CA ALA A 550 16.25 10.87 -23.91
C ALA A 550 16.16 12.28 -24.52
N ASP A 551 17.17 12.70 -25.29
CA ASP A 551 17.15 13.98 -26.01
C ASP A 551 16.06 14.01 -27.08
N ALA A 552 15.88 12.91 -27.82
CA ALA A 552 14.80 12.78 -28.80
C ALA A 552 13.42 12.91 -28.12
N LEU A 553 13.21 12.23 -26.99
CA LEU A 553 11.97 12.34 -26.19
C LEU A 553 11.75 13.76 -25.69
N ILE A 554 12.79 14.45 -25.21
CA ILE A 554 12.69 15.85 -24.77
C ILE A 554 12.27 16.76 -25.93
N GLN A 555 12.83 16.57 -27.12
CA GLN A 555 12.45 17.36 -28.30
C GLN A 555 10.99 17.10 -28.70
N VAL A 556 10.59 15.83 -28.79
CA VAL A 556 9.19 15.45 -29.07
C VAL A 556 8.24 16.02 -28.03
N SER A 557 8.61 15.97 -26.74
CA SER A 557 7.76 16.50 -25.66
C SER A 557 7.48 18.00 -25.81
N LYS A 558 8.42 18.77 -26.36
CA LYS A 558 8.23 20.21 -26.63
C LYS A 558 7.23 20.43 -27.77
N GLU A 559 7.23 19.59 -28.79
CA GLU A 559 6.26 19.64 -29.88
C GLU A 559 4.86 19.30 -29.38
N ILE A 560 4.72 18.20 -28.63
CA ILE A 560 3.45 17.79 -28.01
C ILE A 560 2.90 18.92 -27.14
N LYS A 561 3.74 19.53 -26.30
CA LYS A 561 3.35 20.62 -25.40
C LYS A 561 2.86 21.88 -26.13
N ARG A 562 3.28 22.13 -27.37
CA ARG A 562 2.75 23.26 -28.17
C ARG A 562 1.28 23.06 -28.53
N VAL A 563 0.85 21.81 -28.71
CA VAL A 563 -0.53 21.45 -29.06
C VAL A 563 -1.36 21.15 -27.81
N PHE A 564 -0.76 20.54 -26.79
CA PHE A 564 -1.38 20.22 -25.51
C PHE A 564 -0.63 20.92 -24.36
N PRO A 565 -0.95 22.19 -24.05
CA PRO A 565 -0.18 22.98 -23.06
C PRO A 565 -0.17 22.40 -21.63
N GLU A 566 -1.20 21.63 -21.29
CA GLU A 566 -1.35 20.96 -19.99
C GLU A 566 -0.43 19.74 -19.83
N PHE A 567 0.10 19.20 -20.93
CA PHE A 567 1.01 18.06 -20.90
C PHE A 567 2.37 18.45 -20.30
N THR A 568 2.84 17.61 -19.37
CA THR A 568 4.14 17.76 -18.72
C THR A 568 4.92 16.46 -18.76
N LEU A 569 6.23 16.57 -18.98
CA LEU A 569 7.18 15.47 -18.89
C LEU A 569 8.36 15.91 -18.01
N LYS A 570 8.61 15.15 -16.95
CA LYS A 570 9.64 15.46 -15.96
C LYS A 570 11.01 15.06 -16.50
N ILE A 571 11.91 16.03 -16.53
CA ILE A 571 13.32 15.84 -16.84
C ILE A 571 14.03 15.78 -15.49
N ARG A 572 14.51 14.60 -15.09
CA ARG A 572 15.22 14.39 -13.83
C ARG A 572 16.64 13.93 -14.13
N ASN A 573 17.62 14.62 -13.54
CA ASN A 573 19.04 14.21 -13.63
C ASN A 573 19.37 13.07 -12.66
N SER A 574 18.51 12.79 -11.66
CA SER A 574 18.67 11.70 -10.70
C SER A 574 17.31 11.27 -10.11
N LEU A 575 17.30 10.08 -9.51
CA LEU A 575 16.15 9.45 -8.84
C LEU A 575 15.96 9.91 -7.39
#